data_AF-A0A536W9X7-F1
#
_entry.id   AF-A0A536W9X7-F1
#
_cell.length_a   1.000
_cell.length_b   1.000
_cell.length_c   1.000
_cell.angle_alpha   90.00
_cell.angle_beta   90.00
_cell.angle_gamma   90.00
#
_symmetry.space_group_name_H-M   'P 1'
#
loop_
_entity.id
_entity.type
_entity.pdbx_description
1 polymer ?
#
loop_
_entity_poly.entity_id
_entity_poly.type
_entity_poly.pdbx_seq_one_letter_code
_entity_poly.pdbx_strand_id
1 'polypeptide(L)' 'MSALLQVENLETAYGASQVLFGLELAIRAGEVATLLGRNGMGKTTTVRS' A
#
# COMPACT_ATOMS: atom_id res chain seq x y z
N MET A 1 -17.93 12.63 1.02
CA MET A 1 -17.47 11.68 2.06
C MET A 1 -15.96 11.57 1.94
N SER A 2 -15.22 11.85 3.01
CA SER A 2 -13.76 11.72 3.04
C SER A 2 -13.35 10.25 3.20
N ALA A 3 -12.21 9.85 2.61
CA ALA A 3 -11.61 8.56 2.91
C ALA A 3 -11.16 8.51 4.39
N LEU A 4 -11.22 7.32 5.00
CA LEU A 4 -10.67 7.09 6.35
C LEU A 4 -9.15 6.92 6.28
N LEU A 5 -8.68 6.22 5.25
CA LEU A 5 -7.27 6.11 4.90
C LEU A 5 -7.10 6.62 3.47
N GLN A 6 -6.13 7.50 3.28
CA GLN A 6 -5.69 7.99 1.98
C GLN A 6 -4.16 7.85 1.95
N VAL A 7 -3.66 7.14 0.96
CA VAL A 7 -2.23 6.92 0.69
C VAL A 7 -1.96 7.42 -0.71
N GLU A 8 -0.96 8.27 -0.85
CA GLU A 8 -0.58 8.88 -2.13
C GLU A 8 0.93 8.77 -2.29
N ASN A 9 1.37 8.33 -3.48
CA ASN A 9 2.78 8.21 -3.86
C ASN A 9 3.65 7.44 -2.84
N LEU A 10 3.13 6.36 -2.26
CA LEU A 10 3.90 5.55 -1.30
C LEU A 10 5.01 4.79 -2.02
N GLU A 11 6.24 5.14 -1.67
CA GLU A 11 7.47 4.48 -2.10
C GLU A 11 8.17 3.83 -0.91
N THR A 12 8.75 2.65 -1.13
CA THR A 12 9.49 1.95 -0.07
C THR A 12 10.52 1.04 -0.68
N ALA A 13 11.72 1.04 -0.11
CA ALA A 13 12.84 0.19 -0.50
C ALA A 13 13.47 -0.51 0.70
N TYR A 14 14.10 -1.66 0.45
CA TYR A 14 15.03 -2.27 1.39
C TYR A 14 16.43 -2.25 0.76
N GLY A 15 17.29 -1.37 1.24
CA GLY A 15 18.58 -1.10 0.61
C GLY A 15 18.40 -0.58 -0.81
N ALA A 16 19.07 -1.19 -1.79
CA ALA A 16 18.98 -0.82 -3.20
C ALA A 16 17.74 -1.39 -3.93
N SER A 17 16.91 -2.20 -3.25
CA SER A 17 15.76 -2.85 -3.88
C SER A 17 14.46 -2.11 -3.57
N GLN A 18 13.90 -1.45 -4.58
CA GLN A 18 12.59 -0.81 -4.49
C GLN A 18 11.48 -1.87 -4.45
N VAL A 19 10.54 -1.72 -3.52
CA VAL A 19 9.42 -2.64 -3.31
C VAL A 19 8.08 -2.01 -3.68
N LEU A 20 7.83 -0.77 -3.26
CA LEU A 20 6.61 -0.02 -3.60
C LEU A 20 6.96 1.12 -4.55
N PHE A 21 6.19 1.28 -5.61
CA PHE A 21 6.48 2.24 -6.68
C PHE A 21 5.30 3.20 -6.81
N GLY A 22 5.30 4.27 -6.01
CA GLY A 22 4.26 5.30 -6.04
C GLY A 22 2.85 4.73 -5.80
N LEU A 23 2.68 3.90 -4.77
CA LEU A 23 1.39 3.26 -4.50
C LEU A 23 0.34 4.28 -4.03
N GLU A 24 -0.84 4.19 -4.61
CA GLU A 24 -2.03 4.96 -4.23
C GLU A 24 -3.12 4.03 -3.69
N LEU A 25 -3.72 4.40 -2.56
CA LEU A 25 -4.80 3.62 -1.94
C LEU A 25 -5.74 4.56 -1.18
N ALA A 26 -7.04 4.33 -1.33
CA ALA A 26 -8.07 4.97 -0.52
C ALA A 26 -8.99 3.90 0.08
N ILE A 27 -9.28 4.00 1.38
CA ILE A 27 -10.23 3.15 2.09
C ILE A 27 -11.25 4.03 2.80
N ARG A 28 -12.54 3.79 2.58
CA ARG A 28 -13.63 4.50 3.26
C ARG A 28 -13.88 3.93 4.65
N ALA A 29 -14.56 4.69 5.50
CA ALA A 29 -15.00 4.19 6.80
C ALA A 29 -15.94 2.98 6.63
N GLY A 30 -15.62 1.87 7.31
CA GLY A 30 -16.38 0.62 7.22
C GLY A 30 -16.07 -0.25 6.00
N GLU A 31 -15.16 0.18 5.13
CA GLU A 31 -14.73 -0.61 3.96
C GLU A 31 -13.70 -1.67 4.36
N VAL A 32 -13.80 -2.85 3.75
CA VAL A 32 -12.87 -3.96 3.92
C VAL A 32 -12.21 -4.22 2.57
N ALA A 33 -10.88 -4.16 2.53
CA ALA A 33 -10.09 -4.44 1.34
C ALA A 33 -9.02 -5.51 1.62
N THR A 34 -8.60 -6.19 0.57
CA THR A 34 -7.55 -7.22 0.61
C THR A 34 -6.48 -6.89 -0.42
N LEU A 35 -5.22 -6.96 -0.01
CA LEU A 35 -4.07 -6.88 -0.93
C LEU A 35 -3.81 -8.26 -1.55
N LEU A 36 -3.92 -8.36 -2.88
CA LEU A 36 -3.67 -9.59 -3.63
C LEU A 36 -2.44 -9.45 -4.54
N GLY A 37 -1.70 -10.55 -4.70
CA GLY A 37 -0.52 -10.58 -5.55
C GLY A 37 0.44 -11.70 -5.17
N ARG A 38 1.40 -12.00 -6.05
CA ARG A 38 2.43 -13.03 -5.81
C ARG A 38 3.33 -12.69 -4.60
N ASN A 39 4.15 -13.65 -4.18
CA ASN A 39 5.18 -13.42 -3.17
C ASN A 39 6.16 -12.33 -3.66
N GLY A 40 6.56 -11.43 -2.76
CA GLY A 40 7.47 -10.33 -3.08
C GLY A 40 6.81 -9.08 -3.68
N MET A 41 5.52 -9.08 -4.00
CA MET A 41 4.83 -7.94 -4.64
C MET A 41 4.47 -6.79 -3.68
N GLY A 42 5.17 -6.64 -2.55
CA GLY A 42 4.99 -5.49 -1.65
C GLY A 42 3.81 -5.55 -0.68
N LYS A 43 2.94 -6.58 -0.69
CA LYS A 43 1.75 -6.66 0.20
C LYS A 43 2.03 -6.37 1.69
N THR A 44 2.97 -7.10 2.29
CA THR A 44 3.34 -6.90 3.71
C THR A 44 4.03 -5.56 3.92
N THR A 45 4.77 -5.08 2.91
CA THR A 45 5.42 -3.77 2.93
C THR A 45 4.39 -2.64 2.93
N THR A 46 3.33 -2.73 2.13
CA THR A 46 2.21 -1.77 2.11
C THR A 46 1.50 -1.67 3.46
N VAL A 47 1.38 -2.77 4.20
CA VAL A 47 0.73 -2.76 5.54
C VAL A 47 1.64 -2.19 6.63
N ARG A 48 2.96 -2.18 6.41
CA ARG A 48 3.96 -1.78 7.42
C ARG A 48 4.55 -0.39 7.25
N SER A 49 4.43 0.19 6.07
CA SER A 49 5.00 1.51 5.73
C SER A 49 3.98 2.59 6.04
#